data_AF-A0A3M1GWU7-F1
#
_entry.id   AF-A0A3M1GWU7-F1
#
_cell.length_a   1.000
_cell.length_b   1.000
_cell.length_c   1.000
_cell.angle_alpha   90.00
_cell.angle_beta   90.00
_cell.angle_gamma   90.00
#
_symmetry.space_group_name_H-M   'P 1'
#
loop_
_entity.id
_entity.type
_entity.pdbx_description
1 polymer ?
#
loop_
_entity_poly.entity_id
_entity_poly.type
_entity_poly.pdbx_seq_one_letter_code
_entity_poly.pdbx_strand_id
1 'polypeptide(L)'
;KNVFFIGNKKDLVNPNLNLKSFLLEKASSREIQEEIQNLKEEQFLTVSALTGENVENIKKSIYSKVQNEIGLYKEAFLFRKRHVLALDEAMKTLKAAKKLLKDRVSEEFILAELQQSLKKVFELRGKEVNEQVLDEVFSQFCIGK
;
A
#
# COMPACT_ATOMS: atom_id res chain seq x y z
N LYS A 1 -2.02 -3.21 11.31
CA LYS A 1 -0.61 -2.96 10.95
C LYS A 1 -0.02 -4.25 10.38
N ASN A 2 0.50 -4.23 9.16
CA ASN A 2 1.12 -5.39 8.52
C ASN A 2 2.59 -5.48 8.92
N VAL A 3 2.83 -5.99 10.13
CA VAL A 3 4.17 -6.11 10.68
C VAL A 3 4.50 -7.58 10.85
N PHE A 4 5.71 -7.95 10.45
CA PHE A 4 6.36 -9.21 10.75
C PHE A 4 7.58 -8.92 11.59
N PHE A 5 7.81 -9.75 12.60
CA PHE A 5 9.06 -9.72 13.35
C PHE A 5 9.94 -10.88 12.87
N ILE A 6 11.15 -10.56 12.42
CA ILE A 6 12.10 -11.55 11.89
C ILE A 6 13.29 -11.66 12.83
N GLY A 7 13.32 -12.73 13.61
CA GLY A 7 14.45 -13.08 14.47
C GLY A 7 15.58 -13.72 13.67
N ASN A 8 16.69 -13.00 13.48
CA ASN A 8 17.88 -13.54 12.81
C ASN A 8 18.72 -14.40 13.77
N LYS A 9 19.67 -15.17 13.21
CA LYS A 9 20.61 -16.07 13.90
C LYS A 9 19.96 -17.34 14.45
N LYS A 10 18.96 -17.87 13.75
CA LYS A 10 18.30 -19.14 14.11
C LYS A 10 19.28 -20.29 14.32
N ASP A 11 20.39 -20.29 13.58
CA ASP A 11 21.50 -21.25 13.68
C ASP A 11 22.16 -21.31 15.07
N LEU A 12 22.00 -20.27 15.90
CA LEU A 12 22.53 -20.22 17.26
C LEU A 12 21.47 -20.49 18.34
N VAL A 13 20.21 -20.71 17.93
CA VAL A 13 19.07 -20.84 18.85
C VAL A 13 18.73 -22.31 19.07
N ASN A 14 18.54 -22.70 20.34
CA ASN A 14 18.16 -24.06 20.70
C ASN A 14 16.75 -24.40 20.15
N PRO A 15 16.53 -25.55 19.49
CA PRO A 15 15.24 -25.93 18.91
C PRO A 15 14.06 -26.01 19.90
N ASN A 16 14.33 -26.13 21.21
CA ASN A 16 13.30 -26.15 22.25
C ASN A 16 12.93 -24.75 22.80
N LEU A 17 13.55 -23.68 22.29
CA LEU A 17 13.36 -22.33 22.82
C LEU A 17 12.11 -21.67 22.24
N ASN A 18 11.26 -21.12 23.13
CA ASN A 18 10.13 -20.32 22.70
C ASN A 18 10.64 -19.01 22.06
N LEU A 19 10.38 -18.82 20.76
CA LEU A 19 10.84 -17.65 19.98
C LEU A 19 10.46 -16.32 20.64
N LYS A 20 9.25 -16.22 21.19
CA LYS A 20 8.77 -14.98 21.83
C LYS A 20 9.63 -14.64 23.04
N SER A 21 9.98 -15.65 23.86
CA SER A 21 10.86 -15.47 25.03
C SER A 21 12.29 -15.08 24.64
N PHE A 22 12.85 -15.69 23.59
CA PHE A 22 14.18 -15.35 23.09
C PHE A 22 14.28 -13.91 22.59
N LEU A 23 13.24 -13.45 21.89
CA LEU A 23 13.20 -12.10 21.34
C LEU A 23 12.98 -11.03 22.41
N LEU A 24 12.20 -11.33 23.45
CA LEU A 24 12.07 -10.47 24.62
C LEU A 24 13.41 -10.30 25.36
N GLU A 25 14.19 -11.37 25.47
CA GLU A 25 15.52 -11.34 26.09
C GLU A 25 16.52 -10.49 25.30
N LYS A 26 16.45 -10.52 23.96
CA LYS A 26 17.38 -9.79 23.07
C LYS A 26 16.94 -8.37 22.71
N ALA A 27 15.72 -7.97 23.08
CA ALA A 27 15.22 -6.62 22.82
C ALA A 27 15.95 -5.59 23.69
N SER A 28 16.65 -4.65 23.06
CA SER A 28 17.47 -3.63 23.71
C SER A 28 16.68 -2.46 24.33
N SER A 29 15.41 -2.27 23.92
CA SER A 29 14.56 -1.16 24.36
C SER A 29 13.20 -1.67 24.85
N ARG A 30 12.65 -1.01 25.88
CA ARG A 30 11.30 -1.32 26.42
C ARG A 30 10.19 -1.22 25.38
N GLU A 31 10.29 -0.25 24.46
CA GLU A 31 9.31 -0.07 23.37
C GLU A 31 9.23 -1.30 22.46
N ILE A 32 10.37 -1.93 22.15
CA ILE A 32 10.43 -3.14 21.32
C ILE A 32 9.87 -4.35 22.09
N GLN A 33 10.09 -4.43 23.41
CA GLN A 33 9.53 -5.49 24.25
C GLN A 33 8.00 -5.43 24.28
N GLU A 34 7.42 -4.23 24.39
CA GLU A 34 5.97 -4.04 24.38
C GLU A 34 5.36 -4.38 23.01
N GLU A 35 6.00 -4.00 21.91
CA GLU A 35 5.56 -4.42 20.57
C GLU A 35 5.62 -5.95 20.40
N ILE A 36 6.71 -6.60 20.85
CA ILE A 36 6.85 -8.07 20.81
C ILE A 36 5.77 -8.76 21.65
N GLN A 37 5.40 -8.21 22.81
CA GLN A 37 4.34 -8.79 23.66
C GLN A 37 2.97 -8.75 22.97
N ASN A 38 2.67 -7.65 22.27
CA ASN A 38 1.40 -7.41 21.59
C ASN A 38 1.25 -8.13 20.24
N LEU A 39 2.33 -8.73 19.71
CA LEU A 39 2.29 -9.50 18.48
C LEU A 39 1.72 -10.92 18.71
N LYS A 40 0.90 -11.36 17.75
CA LYS A 40 0.43 -12.75 17.67
C LYS A 40 1.58 -13.68 17.26
N GLU A 41 1.55 -14.94 17.69
CA GLU A 41 2.58 -15.93 17.34
C GLU A 41 2.78 -16.06 15.82
N GLU A 42 1.70 -15.95 15.04
CA GLU A 42 1.71 -15.98 13.57
C GLU A 42 2.51 -14.85 12.91
N GLN A 43 2.88 -13.80 13.66
CA GLN A 43 3.68 -12.67 13.17
C GLN A 43 5.17 -12.81 13.45
N PHE A 44 5.57 -13.87 14.16
CA PHE A 44 6.96 -14.18 14.46
C PHE A 44 7.53 -15.19 13.48
N LEU A 45 8.62 -14.81 12.83
CA LEU A 45 9.38 -15.67 11.94
C LEU A 45 10.85 -15.65 12.39
N THR A 46 11.55 -16.76 12.21
CA THR A 46 13.01 -16.83 12.42
C THR A 46 13.74 -17.09 11.11
N VAL A 47 14.99 -16.67 11.05
CA VAL A 47 15.86 -16.91 9.90
C VAL A 47 17.30 -17.10 10.37
N SER A 48 18.08 -17.87 9.62
CA SER A 48 19.53 -17.69 9.63
C SER A 48 19.92 -16.99 8.35
N ALA A 49 20.27 -15.72 8.44
CA ALA A 49 20.78 -14.97 7.28
C ALA A 49 22.14 -15.50 6.80
N LEU A 50 22.88 -16.20 7.66
CA LEU A 50 24.18 -16.78 7.34
C LEU A 50 24.04 -18.06 6.49
N THR A 51 23.17 -18.99 6.91
CA THR A 51 22.99 -20.27 6.22
C THR A 51 21.88 -20.22 5.16
N GLY A 52 21.05 -19.18 5.18
CA GLY A 52 19.84 -19.08 4.36
C GLY A 52 18.66 -19.90 4.88
N GLU A 53 18.80 -20.51 6.07
CA GLU A 53 17.74 -21.31 6.66
C GLU A 53 16.47 -20.47 6.87
N ASN A 54 15.32 -21.04 6.49
CA ASN A 54 13.98 -20.47 6.66
C ASN A 54 13.64 -19.23 5.82
N VAL A 55 14.56 -18.78 4.94
CA VAL A 55 14.31 -17.65 4.02
C VAL A 55 13.10 -17.92 3.11
N GLU A 56 12.97 -19.14 2.60
CA GLU A 56 11.88 -19.49 1.68
C GLU A 56 10.51 -19.47 2.36
N ASN A 57 10.45 -19.86 3.64
CA ASN A 57 9.21 -19.77 4.40
C ASN A 57 8.83 -18.32 4.68
N ILE A 58 9.79 -17.43 4.95
CA ILE A 58 9.53 -16.00 5.08
C ILE A 58 8.95 -15.43 3.79
N LYS A 59 9.53 -15.76 2.62
CA LYS A 59 8.99 -15.35 1.32
C LYS A 59 7.54 -15.81 1.14
N LYS A 60 7.24 -17.08 1.45
CA LYS A 60 5.87 -17.63 1.39
C LYS A 60 4.90 -16.94 2.35
N SER A 61 5.33 -16.63 3.57
CA SER A 61 4.51 -15.89 4.55
C SER A 61 4.22 -14.46 4.10
N ILE A 62 5.20 -13.77 3.52
CA ILE A 62 4.99 -12.44 2.93
C ILE A 62 4.04 -12.54 1.75
N TYR A 63 4.30 -13.48 0.82
CA TYR A 63 3.49 -13.67 -0.39
C TYR A 63 2.03 -14.00 -0.07
N SER A 64 1.78 -14.96 0.83
CA SER A 64 0.42 -15.32 1.25
C SER A 64 -0.32 -14.17 1.90
N LYS A 65 0.35 -13.36 2.72
CA LYS A 65 -0.28 -12.19 3.35
C LYS A 65 -0.63 -11.12 2.33
N VAL A 66 0.28 -10.83 1.40
CA VAL A 66 0.02 -9.91 0.28
C VAL A 66 -1.11 -10.42 -0.61
N GLN A 67 -1.12 -11.72 -0.91
CA GLN A 67 -2.18 -12.33 -1.72
C GLN A 67 -3.54 -12.30 -1.02
N ASN A 68 -3.62 -12.45 0.29
CA ASN A 68 -4.88 -12.30 1.03
C ASN A 68 -5.41 -10.86 0.98
N GLU A 69 -4.55 -9.87 0.83
CA GLU A 69 -4.94 -8.46 0.68
C GLU A 69 -5.28 -8.08 -0.77
N ILE A 70 -4.54 -8.62 -1.74
CA ILE A 70 -4.70 -8.28 -3.17
C ILE A 70 -5.70 -9.21 -3.89
N GLY A 71 -5.90 -10.42 -3.39
CA GLY A 71 -6.62 -11.53 -4.02
C GLY A 71 -8.12 -11.33 -4.24
N LEU A 72 -8.65 -10.15 -3.90
CA LEU A 72 -10.03 -9.74 -4.20
C LEU A 72 -10.20 -9.21 -5.63
N TYR A 73 -9.12 -8.88 -6.34
CA TYR A 73 -9.20 -8.33 -7.69
C TYR A 73 -8.89 -9.41 -8.74
N LYS A 74 -9.92 -9.89 -9.44
CA LYS A 74 -9.80 -10.83 -10.58
C LYS A 74 -8.98 -10.26 -11.75
N GLU A 75 -8.88 -8.94 -11.83
CA GLU A 75 -8.13 -8.22 -12.84
C GLU A 75 -7.16 -7.26 -12.15
N ALA A 76 -5.86 -7.41 -12.43
CA ALA A 76 -4.84 -6.53 -11.90
C ALA A 76 -4.86 -5.20 -12.67
N PHE A 77 -5.52 -4.19 -12.13
CA PHE A 77 -5.40 -2.83 -12.65
C PHE A 77 -4.11 -2.20 -12.14
N LEU A 78 -3.16 -1.96 -13.05
CA LEU A 78 -1.93 -1.23 -12.76
C LEU A 78 -2.22 0.28 -12.70
N PHE A 79 -2.63 0.76 -11.52
CA PHE A 79 -2.74 2.20 -11.26
C PHE A 79 -1.42 2.76 -10.73
N ARG A 80 -0.96 3.86 -11.32
CA ARG A 80 0.06 4.73 -10.71
C ARG A 80 -0.63 5.70 -9.75
N LYS A 81 0.14 6.31 -8.83
CA LYS A 81 -0.37 7.33 -7.90
C LYS A 81 -1.18 8.43 -8.60
N ARG A 82 -0.69 8.95 -9.74
CA ARG A 82 -1.41 9.94 -10.54
C ARG A 82 -2.82 9.50 -10.96
N HIS A 83 -3.01 8.22 -11.28
CA HIS A 83 -4.31 7.70 -11.69
C HIS A 83 -5.27 7.66 -10.50
N VAL A 84 -4.78 7.23 -9.34
CA VAL A 84 -5.57 7.21 -8.10
C VAL A 84 -6.02 8.63 -7.72
N LEU A 85 -5.11 9.61 -7.78
CA LEU A 85 -5.42 11.00 -7.46
C LEU A 85 -6.49 11.60 -8.39
N ALA A 86 -6.39 11.37 -9.71
CA ALA A 86 -7.40 11.87 -10.65
C ALA A 86 -8.77 11.18 -10.48
N LEU A 87 -8.80 9.89 -10.15
CA LEU A 87 -10.04 9.17 -9.82
C LEU A 87 -10.67 9.67 -8.51
N ASP A 88 -9.86 9.93 -7.49
CA ASP A 88 -10.32 10.48 -6.21
C ASP A 88 -10.92 11.87 -6.39
N GLU A 89 -10.29 12.72 -7.19
CA GLU A 89 -10.79 14.05 -7.52
C GLU A 89 -12.10 13.98 -8.32
N ALA A 90 -12.16 13.12 -9.35
CA ALA A 90 -13.40 12.88 -10.12
C ALA A 90 -14.55 12.39 -9.22
N MET A 91 -14.27 11.46 -8.31
CA MET A 91 -15.25 10.96 -7.35
C MET A 91 -15.73 12.06 -6.40
N LYS A 92 -14.83 12.94 -5.96
CA LYS A 92 -15.17 14.08 -5.09
C LYS A 92 -16.12 15.05 -5.80
N THR A 93 -15.83 15.43 -7.04
CA THR A 93 -16.67 16.33 -7.84
C THR A 93 -18.03 15.71 -8.19
N LEU A 94 -18.08 14.40 -8.47
CA LEU A 94 -19.36 13.69 -8.67
C LEU A 94 -20.22 13.69 -7.40
N LYS A 95 -19.60 13.48 -6.24
CA LYS A 95 -20.30 13.55 -4.95
C LYS A 95 -20.81 14.97 -4.67
N ALA A 96 -20.04 16.00 -5.03
CA ALA A 96 -20.45 17.40 -4.93
C ALA A 96 -21.64 17.69 -5.86
N ALA A 97 -21.57 17.33 -7.14
CA ALA A 97 -22.68 17.46 -8.09
C ALA A 97 -23.95 16.77 -7.59
N LYS A 98 -23.82 15.54 -7.06
CA LYS A 98 -24.94 14.79 -6.46
C LYS A 98 -25.55 15.51 -5.26
N LYS A 99 -24.73 16.19 -4.45
CA LYS A 99 -25.20 16.99 -3.32
C LYS A 99 -25.96 18.22 -3.81
N LEU A 100 -25.38 18.98 -4.74
CA LEU A 100 -26.02 20.17 -5.34
C LEU A 100 -27.38 19.85 -5.97
N LEU A 101 -27.47 18.70 -6.64
CA LEU A 101 -28.72 18.20 -7.22
C LEU A 101 -29.79 17.93 -6.14
N LYS A 102 -29.40 17.32 -5.02
CA LYS A 102 -30.31 17.08 -3.87
C LYS A 102 -30.76 18.38 -3.21
N ASP A 103 -29.85 19.34 -3.12
CA ASP A 103 -30.09 20.65 -2.51
C ASP A 103 -30.87 21.60 -3.45
N ARG A 104 -31.24 21.14 -4.66
CA ARG A 104 -31.97 21.90 -5.70
C ARG A 104 -31.30 23.23 -6.04
N VAL A 105 -29.96 23.23 -6.06
CA VAL A 105 -29.16 24.39 -6.49
C VAL A 105 -29.30 24.57 -8.01
N SER A 106 -29.05 25.80 -8.50
CA SER A 106 -29.05 26.11 -9.93
C SER A 106 -28.22 25.11 -10.74
N GLU A 107 -28.74 24.76 -11.92
CA GLU A 107 -28.16 23.80 -12.85
C GLU A 107 -26.73 24.18 -13.28
N GLU A 108 -26.40 25.49 -13.28
CA GLU A 108 -25.07 25.98 -13.61
C GLU A 108 -23.98 25.43 -12.68
N PHE A 109 -24.26 25.36 -11.37
CA PHE A 109 -23.30 24.82 -10.39
C PHE A 109 -23.17 23.31 -10.50
N ILE A 110 -24.27 22.61 -10.80
CA ILE A 110 -24.27 21.17 -11.02
C ILE A 110 -23.43 20.85 -12.27
N LEU A 111 -23.63 21.61 -13.35
CA LEU A 111 -22.89 21.44 -14.59
C LEU A 111 -21.39 21.69 -14.40
N ALA A 112 -21.01 22.71 -13.62
CA ALA A 112 -19.62 23.00 -13.32
C ALA A 112 -18.90 21.82 -12.64
N GLU A 113 -19.52 21.21 -11.63
CA GLU A 113 -18.95 20.03 -10.95
C GLU A 113 -18.87 18.80 -11.87
N LEU A 114 -19.86 18.60 -12.74
CA LEU A 114 -19.83 17.52 -13.74
C LEU A 114 -18.72 17.71 -14.78
N GLN A 115 -18.52 18.95 -15.25
CA GLN A 115 -17.43 19.28 -16.16
C GLN A 115 -16.07 19.05 -15.50
N GLN A 116 -15.91 19.41 -14.23
CA GLN A 116 -14.68 19.16 -13.49
C GLN A 116 -14.41 17.65 -13.35
N SER A 117 -15.44 16.85 -13.05
CA SER A 117 -15.30 15.39 -13.03
C SER A 117 -14.87 14.84 -14.38
N LEU A 118 -15.47 15.31 -15.47
CA LEU A 118 -15.18 14.83 -16.81
C LEU A 118 -13.73 15.15 -17.22
N LYS A 119 -13.27 16.37 -16.90
CA LYS A 119 -11.88 16.77 -17.11
C LYS A 119 -10.89 15.83 -16.44
N LYS A 120 -11.16 15.44 -15.18
CA LYS A 120 -10.30 14.49 -14.44
C LYS A 120 -10.27 13.10 -15.08
N VAL A 121 -11.39 12.66 -15.66
CA VAL A 121 -11.45 11.41 -16.44
C VAL A 121 -10.68 11.53 -17.76
N PHE A 122 -10.66 12.71 -18.40
CA PHE A 122 -9.86 12.95 -19.60
C PHE A 122 -8.36 13.03 -19.31
N GLU A 123 -7.97 13.61 -18.17
CA GLU A 123 -6.59 13.59 -17.67
C GLU A 123 -6.07 12.15 -17.52
N LEU A 124 -6.90 11.24 -16.98
CA LEU A 124 -6.57 9.81 -16.89
C LEU A 124 -6.30 9.15 -18.24
N ARG A 125 -7.08 9.53 -19.26
CA ARG A 125 -6.99 8.99 -20.62
C ARG A 125 -5.90 9.63 -21.47
N GLY A 126 -5.23 10.65 -20.94
CA GLY A 126 -4.28 11.45 -21.70
C GLY A 126 -4.92 12.30 -22.81
N LYS A 127 -6.23 12.56 -22.74
CA LYS A 127 -6.96 13.39 -23.72
C LYS A 127 -6.78 14.87 -23.44
N GLU A 128 -6.68 15.24 -22.17
CA GLU A 128 -6.31 16.58 -21.71
C GLU A 128 -5.13 16.41 -20.77
N VAL A 129 -3.92 16.68 -21.24
CA VAL A 129 -2.69 16.57 -20.46
C VAL A 129 -2.12 17.97 -20.32
N ASN A 130 -1.89 18.41 -19.08
CA ASN A 130 -1.16 19.64 -18.83
C ASN A 130 0.36 19.39 -18.86
N GLU A 131 1.15 20.43 -19.06
CA GLU A 131 2.62 20.31 -19.10
C GLU A 131 3.20 19.69 -17.82
N GLN A 132 2.61 19.99 -16.65
CA GLN A 132 3.03 19.43 -15.37
C GLN A 132 2.92 17.89 -15.32
N VAL A 133 1.88 17.30 -15.92
CA VAL A 133 1.73 15.85 -16.00
C VAL A 133 2.76 15.24 -16.95
N LEU A 134 3.11 15.94 -18.03
CA LEU A 134 4.19 15.50 -18.92
C LEU A 134 5.54 15.53 -18.19
N ASP A 135 5.84 16.61 -17.48
CA ASP A 135 7.06 16.75 -16.67
C ASP A 135 7.16 15.65 -15.60
N GLU A 136 6.09 15.38 -14.85
CA GLU A 136 6.08 14.31 -13.85
C GLU A 136 6.31 12.94 -14.50
N VAL A 137 5.68 12.67 -15.65
CA VAL A 137 5.86 11.40 -16.36
C VAL A 137 7.30 11.26 -16.85
N PHE A 138 7.84 12.26 -17.55
CA PHE A 138 9.15 12.21 -18.18
C PHE A 138 10.31 12.34 -17.17
N SER A 139 10.08 12.93 -16.00
CA SER A 139 11.07 12.94 -14.90
C SER A 139 11.48 11.52 -14.44
N GLN A 140 10.64 10.52 -14.70
CA GLN A 140 10.90 9.12 -14.37
C GLN A 140 11.60 8.35 -15.51
N PHE A 141 11.85 8.98 -16.66
CA PHE A 141 12.53 8.38 -17.79
C PHE A 141 14.01 8.76 -17.77
N CYS A 142 14.87 7.80 -18.09
CA CYS A 142 16.28 8.09 -18.33
C CYS A 142 16.43 8.99 -19.56
N ILE A 143 17.48 9.81 -19.59
CA ILE A 143 17.83 10.64 -20.75
C ILE A 143 18.07 9.73 -21.97
N GLY A 144 17.42 10.05 -23.09
CA GLY A 144 17.55 9.32 -24.35
C GLY A 144 16.50 8.24 -24.61
N LYS A 145 15.34 8.31 -23.93
CA LYS A 145 14.15 7.49 -24.23
C LYS A 145 13.12 8.22 -25.07
#